data_AF-A0A9P5PGV8-F1
#
_entry.id   AF-A0A9P5PGV8-F1
#
_cell.length_a   1.000
_cell.length_b   1.000
_cell.length_c   1.000
_cell.angle_alpha   90.00
_cell.angle_beta   90.00
_cell.angle_gamma   90.00
#
_symmetry.space_group_name_H-M   'P 1'
#
loop_
_entity.id
_entity.type
_entity.pdbx_description
1 polymer ?
#
loop_
_entity_poly.entity_id
_entity_poly.type
_entity_poly.pdbx_seq_one_letter_code
_entity_poly.pdbx_strand_id
1 'polypeptide(L)'
;MLEAKILYDSCRKWFTLVSLITCPVLFVINAPIFILDGKKSWMVMEIVSPLMFTFCFVTSPLSPARGYKPSLAQYILAGAYLAHYANRAVISPLRTPSRSTSHVIVPISGVLFNILNGSLMGTYLSSPPASAYLSHSRPSFYIGLVLWVLGFAGNIIHDEILLNIRRKAKSKADGKISKNRNTADGKMDPAKSTSEHYAIPYGLLYKYVSYPNYFCEWIEWAGFALAASATVTNAEFIRTLSSPPAISAFIRAPSSSFAPSLTPPWIFLLNELHQWYKQRFGESYPKDRKVVVPLYYKLERSFGLELEES
;
A
#
# COMPACT_ATOMS: atom_id res chain seq x y z
N MET A 1 25.91 -8.37 14.47
CA MET A 1 24.93 -7.50 15.14
C MET A 1 25.15 -6.02 14.82
N LEU A 2 26.37 -5.47 15.01
CA LEU A 2 26.67 -4.08 14.69
C LEU A 2 26.41 -3.74 13.20
N GLU A 3 26.94 -4.55 12.28
CA GLU A 3 26.72 -4.38 10.83
C GLU A 3 25.23 -4.44 10.46
N ALA A 4 24.50 -5.41 11.01
CA ALA A 4 23.06 -5.55 10.81
C ALA A 4 22.29 -4.33 11.31
N LYS A 5 22.71 -3.74 12.45
CA LYS A 5 22.11 -2.51 12.98
C LYS A 5 22.39 -1.31 12.07
N ILE A 6 23.63 -1.16 11.59
CA ILE A 6 24.00 -0.06 10.68
C ILE A 6 23.20 -0.15 9.37
N LEU A 7 23.09 -1.36 8.81
CA LEU A 7 22.29 -1.60 7.61
C LEU A 7 20.81 -1.30 7.86
N TYR A 8 20.24 -1.83 8.95
CA TYR A 8 18.85 -1.58 9.34
C TYR A 8 18.54 -0.09 9.49
N ASP A 9 19.38 0.65 10.24
CA ASP A 9 19.19 2.08 10.46
C ASP A 9 19.29 2.86 9.15
N SER A 10 20.21 2.47 8.26
CA SER A 10 20.38 3.10 6.95
C SER A 10 19.19 2.83 6.02
N CYS A 11 18.74 1.59 5.93
CA CYS A 11 17.54 1.23 5.18
C CYS A 11 16.31 1.97 5.73
N ARG A 12 16.15 2.04 7.05
CA ARG A 12 15.01 2.73 7.69
C ARG A 12 14.99 4.23 7.36
N LYS A 13 16.15 4.89 7.46
CA LYS A 13 16.31 6.30 7.09
C LYS A 13 15.96 6.54 5.63
N TRP A 14 16.60 5.83 4.72
CA TRP A 14 16.41 6.08 3.29
C TRP A 14 15.05 5.64 2.79
N PHE A 15 14.47 4.57 3.32
CA PHE A 15 13.09 4.19 3.02
C PHE A 15 12.10 5.28 3.41
N THR A 16 12.31 5.95 4.55
CA THR A 16 11.48 7.09 4.97
C THR A 16 11.68 8.30 4.06
N LEU A 17 12.93 8.68 3.80
CA LEU A 17 13.25 9.90 3.04
C LEU A 17 12.89 9.78 1.55
N VAL A 18 13.16 8.63 0.94
CA VAL A 18 12.84 8.38 -0.47
C VAL A 18 11.34 8.50 -0.67
N SER A 19 10.51 7.91 0.20
CA SER A 19 9.06 7.99 0.07
C SER A 19 8.51 9.42 0.18
N LEU A 20 9.15 10.28 0.98
CA LEU A 20 8.83 11.72 1.04
C LEU A 20 9.26 12.48 -0.22
N ILE A 21 10.28 12.00 -0.93
CA ILE A 21 10.88 12.67 -2.11
C ILE A 21 10.36 12.11 -3.44
N THR A 22 9.91 10.87 -3.54
CA THR A 22 9.55 10.22 -4.82
C THR A 22 8.22 10.68 -5.42
N CYS A 23 7.36 11.34 -4.65
CA CYS A 23 6.03 11.77 -5.10
C CYS A 23 6.03 12.77 -6.28
N PRO A 24 6.94 13.78 -6.34
CA PRO A 24 6.99 14.73 -7.45
C PRO A 24 7.63 14.15 -8.73
N VAL A 25 8.53 13.17 -8.63
CA VAL A 25 9.34 12.68 -9.77
C VAL A 25 8.53 11.78 -10.72
N LEU A 26 7.52 11.06 -10.20
CA LEU A 26 6.69 10.15 -10.99
C LEU A 26 5.72 10.87 -11.95
N PHE A 27 5.57 12.19 -11.86
CA PHE A 27 4.74 12.98 -12.78
C PHE A 27 5.48 13.44 -14.05
N VAL A 28 6.80 13.27 -14.13
CA VAL A 28 7.63 13.93 -15.15
C VAL A 28 8.30 12.95 -16.12
N ILE A 29 8.36 11.64 -15.80
CA ILE A 29 9.15 10.68 -16.58
C ILE A 29 8.23 9.63 -17.23
N ASN A 30 8.12 9.68 -18.56
CA ASN A 30 7.55 8.59 -19.35
C ASN A 30 8.53 7.40 -19.34
N ALA A 31 8.06 6.26 -18.81
CA ALA A 31 8.86 5.04 -18.68
C ALA A 31 9.06 4.32 -20.03
N PRO A 32 10.20 3.61 -20.22
CA PRO A 32 10.53 2.93 -21.49
C PRO A 32 9.60 1.76 -21.88
N ILE A 33 9.85 1.27 -23.10
CA ILE A 33 8.94 0.65 -24.08
C ILE A 33 8.57 -0.83 -23.80
N PHE A 34 9.18 -1.48 -22.79
CA PHE A 34 8.92 -2.90 -22.51
C PHE A 34 7.69 -3.10 -21.62
N ILE A 35 6.67 -3.74 -22.20
CA ILE A 35 5.37 -4.02 -21.58
C ILE A 35 5.33 -5.47 -21.14
N LEU A 36 5.05 -5.71 -19.86
CA LEU A 36 4.88 -7.04 -19.27
C LEU A 36 3.40 -7.34 -18.96
N ASP A 37 3.09 -8.62 -18.81
CA ASP A 37 1.79 -9.07 -18.31
C ASP A 37 1.54 -8.49 -16.90
N GLY A 38 0.39 -7.85 -16.73
CA GLY A 38 0.07 -7.14 -15.49
C GLY A 38 -0.08 -8.06 -14.28
N LYS A 39 -0.65 -9.26 -14.45
CA LYS A 39 -0.86 -10.18 -13.31
C LYS A 39 0.46 -10.75 -12.83
N LYS A 40 1.28 -11.25 -13.75
CA LYS A 40 2.62 -11.79 -13.43
C LYS A 40 3.50 -10.72 -12.80
N SER A 41 3.52 -9.51 -13.37
CA SER A 41 4.30 -8.38 -12.84
C SER A 41 3.91 -8.06 -11.40
N TRP A 42 2.60 -8.00 -11.12
CA TRP A 42 2.09 -7.75 -9.78
C TRP A 42 2.44 -8.87 -8.79
N MET A 43 2.23 -10.14 -9.16
CA MET A 43 2.58 -11.26 -8.28
C MET A 43 4.07 -11.27 -7.94
N VAL A 44 4.93 -11.05 -8.95
CA VAL A 44 6.40 -11.02 -8.78
C VAL A 44 6.82 -9.89 -7.86
N MET A 45 6.28 -8.68 -8.02
CA MET A 45 6.71 -7.57 -7.17
C MET A 45 6.17 -7.67 -5.74
N GLU A 46 4.95 -8.19 -5.54
CA GLU A 46 4.31 -8.25 -4.22
C GLU A 46 4.77 -9.44 -3.37
N ILE A 47 5.15 -10.58 -3.99
CA ILE A 47 5.59 -11.77 -3.24
C ILE A 47 6.94 -11.57 -2.53
N VAL A 48 7.72 -10.57 -2.95
CA VAL A 48 9.03 -10.28 -2.37
C VAL A 48 8.91 -9.83 -0.92
N SER A 49 7.87 -9.05 -0.60
CA SER A 49 7.65 -8.52 0.75
C SER A 49 7.49 -9.62 1.81
N PRO A 50 6.53 -10.58 1.69
CA PRO A 50 6.38 -11.65 2.68
C PRO A 50 7.59 -12.58 2.75
N LEU A 51 8.33 -12.77 1.64
CA LEU A 51 9.56 -13.57 1.64
C LEU A 51 10.67 -12.89 2.46
N MET A 52 10.92 -11.61 2.22
CA MET A 52 11.92 -10.84 2.97
C MET A 52 11.52 -10.66 4.43
N PHE A 53 10.22 -10.41 4.69
CA PHE A 53 9.68 -10.39 6.04
C PHE A 53 9.95 -11.70 6.78
N THR A 54 9.60 -12.84 6.18
CA THR A 54 9.77 -14.15 6.82
C THR A 54 11.25 -14.43 7.08
N PHE A 55 12.12 -14.16 6.10
CA PHE A 55 13.56 -14.31 6.25
C PHE A 55 14.11 -13.48 7.42
N CYS A 56 13.81 -12.18 7.46
CA CYS A 56 14.27 -11.29 8.53
C CYS A 56 13.65 -11.63 9.89
N PHE A 57 12.39 -12.05 9.93
CA PHE A 57 11.70 -12.42 11.16
C PHE A 57 12.31 -13.68 11.79
N VAL A 58 12.58 -14.72 10.98
CA VAL A 58 13.19 -15.98 11.44
C VAL A 58 14.66 -15.79 11.82
N THR A 59 15.41 -14.99 11.06
CA THR A 59 16.83 -14.74 11.35
C THR A 59 17.05 -13.79 12.52
N SER A 60 16.06 -12.95 12.85
CA SER A 60 16.10 -12.01 13.99
C SER A 60 17.41 -11.22 14.08
N PRO A 61 17.80 -10.46 13.03
CA PRO A 61 19.17 -9.97 12.87
C PRO A 61 19.63 -8.93 13.91
N LEU A 62 18.68 -8.33 14.64
CA LEU A 62 18.95 -7.39 15.74
C LEU A 62 18.93 -8.04 17.13
N SER A 63 18.70 -9.36 17.22
CA SER A 63 18.61 -10.04 18.49
C SER A 63 19.99 -10.42 19.04
N PRO A 64 20.22 -10.31 20.36
CA PRO A 64 21.53 -10.50 20.96
C PRO A 64 21.98 -11.96 21.04
N ALA A 65 21.03 -12.90 21.03
CA ALA A 65 21.28 -14.32 21.18
C ALA A 65 20.83 -15.09 19.93
N ARG A 66 21.62 -16.09 19.52
CA ARG A 66 21.16 -17.11 18.57
C ARG A 66 20.00 -17.86 19.21
N GLY A 67 18.88 -17.97 18.49
CA GLY A 67 17.67 -18.63 19.00
C GLY A 67 16.76 -17.74 19.84
N TYR A 68 16.87 -16.41 19.73
CA TYR A 68 15.84 -15.50 20.23
C TYR A 68 14.45 -15.94 19.75
N LYS A 69 13.50 -16.07 20.68
CA LYS A 69 12.13 -16.49 20.38
C LYS A 69 11.20 -15.30 20.51
N PRO A 70 10.56 -14.85 19.41
CA PRO A 70 9.52 -13.84 19.47
C PRO A 70 8.37 -14.25 20.42
N SER A 71 7.74 -13.27 21.04
CA SER A 71 6.56 -13.47 21.88
C SER A 71 5.33 -13.83 21.06
N LEU A 72 4.28 -14.34 21.72
CA LEU A 72 3.00 -14.63 21.07
C LEU A 72 2.43 -13.40 20.34
N ALA A 73 2.54 -12.21 20.93
CA ALA A 73 2.10 -10.97 20.29
C ALA A 73 2.87 -10.66 18.99
N GLN A 74 4.19 -10.91 18.98
CA GLN A 74 5.01 -10.77 17.76
C GLN A 74 4.57 -11.78 16.68
N TYR A 75 4.25 -13.02 17.05
CA TYR A 75 3.72 -14.02 16.11
C TYR A 75 2.33 -13.68 15.58
N ILE A 76 1.42 -13.14 16.40
CA ILE A 76 0.10 -12.69 15.97
C ILE A 76 0.25 -11.60 14.90
N LEU A 77 1.10 -10.60 15.15
CA LEU A 77 1.37 -9.52 14.19
C LEU A 77 2.08 -10.03 12.94
N ALA A 78 3.00 -10.99 13.05
CA ALA A 78 3.60 -11.64 11.90
C ALA A 78 2.55 -12.38 11.05
N GLY A 79 1.61 -13.08 11.70
CA GLY A 79 0.48 -13.72 11.04
C GLY A 79 -0.42 -12.74 10.31
N ALA A 80 -0.73 -11.59 10.93
CA ALA A 80 -1.48 -10.50 10.29
C ALA A 80 -0.76 -9.98 9.03
N TYR A 81 0.53 -9.68 9.13
CA TYR A 81 1.33 -9.23 7.97
C TYR A 81 1.33 -10.25 6.83
N LEU A 82 1.55 -11.53 7.15
CA LEU A 82 1.58 -12.60 6.16
C LEU A 82 0.19 -12.88 5.56
N ALA A 83 -0.88 -12.75 6.35
CA ALA A 83 -2.25 -12.88 5.86
C ALA A 83 -2.59 -11.77 4.84
N HIS A 84 -2.18 -10.53 5.12
CA HIS A 84 -2.30 -9.43 4.17
C HIS A 84 -1.62 -9.77 2.84
N TYR A 85 -0.34 -10.14 2.88
CA TYR A 85 0.43 -10.41 1.67
C TYR A 85 0.03 -11.71 0.96
N ALA A 86 -0.46 -12.72 1.67
CA ALA A 86 -1.07 -13.89 1.06
C ALA A 86 -2.27 -13.47 0.19
N ASN A 87 -3.11 -12.56 0.70
CA ASN A 87 -4.19 -12.00 -0.11
C ASN A 87 -3.68 -11.12 -1.26
N ARG A 88 -2.78 -10.18 -0.97
CA ARG A 88 -2.30 -9.15 -1.91
C ARG A 88 -1.46 -9.69 -3.06
N ALA A 89 -0.52 -10.58 -2.75
CA ALA A 89 0.47 -11.10 -3.70
C ALA A 89 -0.02 -12.34 -4.46
N VAL A 90 -0.90 -13.15 -3.84
CA VAL A 90 -1.30 -14.45 -4.40
C VAL A 90 -2.79 -14.51 -4.69
N ILE A 91 -3.66 -14.40 -3.68
CA ILE A 91 -5.09 -14.70 -3.84
C ILE A 91 -5.79 -13.67 -4.74
N SER A 92 -5.59 -12.37 -4.52
CA SER A 92 -6.25 -11.29 -5.27
C SER A 92 -5.84 -11.28 -6.76
N PRO A 93 -4.54 -11.39 -7.12
CA PRO A 93 -4.14 -11.48 -8.53
C PRO A 93 -4.70 -12.70 -9.25
N LEU A 94 -4.75 -13.87 -8.60
CA LEU A 94 -5.32 -15.09 -9.18
C LEU A 94 -6.84 -14.99 -9.41
N ARG A 95 -7.55 -14.26 -8.55
CA ARG A 95 -8.99 -13.99 -8.69
C ARG A 95 -9.31 -12.90 -9.71
N THR A 96 -8.33 -12.12 -10.14
CA THR A 96 -8.52 -10.99 -11.05
C THR A 96 -8.66 -11.48 -12.50
N PRO A 97 -9.76 -11.19 -13.23
CA PRO A 97 -9.95 -11.68 -14.61
C PRO A 97 -8.93 -11.12 -15.60
N SER A 98 -8.63 -9.82 -15.51
CA SER A 98 -7.65 -9.11 -16.31
C SER A 98 -7.05 -7.97 -15.50
N ARG A 99 -5.77 -7.67 -15.75
CA ARG A 99 -5.03 -6.54 -15.17
C ARG A 99 -4.32 -5.82 -16.29
N SER A 100 -4.31 -4.48 -16.24
CA SER A 100 -3.59 -3.65 -17.20
C SER A 100 -2.13 -4.08 -17.26
N THR A 101 -1.55 -4.08 -18.46
CA THR A 101 -0.13 -4.37 -18.64
C THR A 101 0.73 -3.33 -17.89
N SER A 102 1.95 -3.73 -17.53
CA SER A 102 2.83 -2.89 -16.72
C SER A 102 4.16 -2.67 -17.43
N HIS A 103 4.64 -1.43 -17.45
CA HIS A 103 6.01 -1.13 -17.89
C HIS A 103 7.01 -1.77 -16.94
N VAL A 104 8.10 -2.36 -17.45
CA VAL A 104 9.12 -3.09 -16.67
C VAL A 104 9.63 -2.32 -15.44
N ILE A 105 9.71 -0.99 -15.50
CA ILE A 105 10.17 -0.17 -14.37
C ILE A 105 9.25 -0.29 -13.14
N VAL A 106 7.95 -0.55 -13.34
CA VAL A 106 6.95 -0.66 -12.28
C VAL A 106 7.22 -1.88 -11.40
N PRO A 107 7.27 -3.13 -11.91
CA PRO A 107 7.60 -4.27 -11.07
C PRO A 107 9.01 -4.20 -10.49
N ILE A 108 10.01 -3.61 -11.19
CA ILE A 108 11.35 -3.42 -10.60
C ILE A 108 11.26 -2.50 -9.37
N SER A 109 10.57 -1.37 -9.50
CA SER A 109 10.40 -0.43 -8.38
C SER A 109 9.60 -1.07 -7.24
N GLY A 110 8.55 -1.83 -7.56
CA GLY A 110 7.77 -2.59 -6.59
C GLY A 110 8.61 -3.64 -5.86
N VAL A 111 9.48 -4.37 -6.58
CA VAL A 111 10.42 -5.33 -5.98
C VAL A 111 11.36 -4.61 -5.02
N LEU A 112 12.00 -3.51 -5.43
CA LEU A 112 12.92 -2.76 -4.57
C LEU A 112 12.22 -2.21 -3.32
N PHE A 113 11.02 -1.67 -3.48
CA PHE A 113 10.19 -1.22 -2.36
C PHE A 113 9.89 -2.37 -1.40
N ASN A 114 9.45 -3.52 -1.93
CA ASN A 114 9.06 -4.67 -1.12
C ASN A 114 10.25 -5.40 -0.48
N ILE A 115 11.45 -5.31 -1.05
CA ILE A 115 12.69 -5.74 -0.37
C ILE A 115 12.89 -4.93 0.90
N LEU A 116 12.84 -3.59 0.80
CA LEU A 116 13.05 -2.71 1.94
C LEU A 116 11.93 -2.86 2.96
N ASN A 117 10.67 -2.83 2.53
CA ASN A 117 9.51 -2.93 3.40
C ASN A 117 9.50 -4.24 4.19
N GLY A 118 9.57 -5.38 3.49
CA GLY A 118 9.55 -6.70 4.11
C GLY A 118 10.72 -6.89 5.08
N SER A 119 11.94 -6.50 4.66
CA SER A 119 13.13 -6.64 5.50
C SER A 119 13.06 -5.78 6.76
N LEU A 120 12.64 -4.51 6.64
CA LEU A 120 12.51 -3.60 7.77
C LEU A 120 11.44 -4.08 8.75
N MET A 121 10.28 -4.48 8.24
CA MET A 121 9.18 -4.95 9.08
C MET A 121 9.52 -6.25 9.81
N GLY A 122 10.10 -7.23 9.11
CA GLY A 122 10.51 -8.51 9.71
C GLY A 122 11.62 -8.33 10.73
N THR A 123 12.59 -7.46 10.45
CA THR A 123 13.68 -7.13 11.37
C THR A 123 13.18 -6.42 12.61
N TYR A 124 12.29 -5.43 12.47
CA TYR A 124 11.73 -4.72 13.62
C TYR A 124 10.89 -5.65 14.49
N LEU A 125 9.95 -6.37 13.88
CA LEU A 125 8.98 -7.14 14.63
C LEU A 125 9.62 -8.32 15.37
N SER A 126 10.77 -8.82 14.92
CA SER A 126 11.55 -9.87 15.62
C SER A 126 12.59 -9.30 16.61
N SER A 127 12.67 -7.98 16.79
CA SER A 127 13.71 -7.34 17.60
C SER A 127 13.37 -7.24 19.10
N PRO A 128 14.39 -7.11 19.98
CA PRO A 128 14.17 -6.85 21.41
C PRO A 128 13.36 -5.57 21.71
N PRO A 129 13.53 -4.43 21.00
CA PRO A 129 12.67 -3.26 21.18
C PRO A 129 11.17 -3.55 20.96
N ALA A 130 10.82 -4.29 19.90
CA ALA A 130 9.43 -4.69 19.66
C ALA A 130 8.92 -5.62 20.78
N SER A 131 9.76 -6.55 21.23
CA SER A 131 9.44 -7.43 22.36
C SER A 131 9.18 -6.67 23.65
N ALA A 132 10.02 -5.69 23.98
CA ALA A 132 9.84 -4.83 25.14
C ALA A 132 8.51 -4.06 25.05
N TYR A 133 8.16 -3.54 23.87
CA TYR A 133 6.87 -2.89 23.65
C TYR A 133 5.67 -3.85 23.68
N LEU A 134 5.86 -5.13 23.37
CA LEU A 134 4.76 -6.12 23.34
C LEU A 134 4.66 -6.98 24.60
N SER A 135 5.59 -6.82 25.53
CA SER A 135 5.68 -7.61 26.78
C SER A 135 4.51 -7.42 27.74
N HIS A 136 3.79 -6.31 27.63
CA HIS A 136 2.65 -6.00 28.51
C HIS A 136 1.38 -5.88 27.68
N SER A 137 0.27 -6.35 28.25
CA SER A 137 -1.07 -6.20 27.67
C SER A 137 -1.46 -4.72 27.65
N ARG A 138 -1.41 -4.11 26.46
CA ARG A 138 -1.75 -2.70 26.25
C ARG A 138 -3.08 -2.59 25.51
N PRO A 139 -3.99 -1.67 25.87
CA PRO A 139 -5.21 -1.44 25.09
C PRO A 139 -4.95 -1.14 23.61
N SER A 140 -3.82 -0.45 23.30
CA SER A 140 -3.40 -0.16 21.93
C SER A 140 -3.19 -1.43 21.08
N PHE A 141 -2.73 -2.53 21.67
CA PHE A 141 -2.56 -3.80 20.98
C PHE A 141 -3.91 -4.35 20.49
N TYR A 142 -4.90 -4.44 21.38
CA TYR A 142 -6.21 -4.98 21.05
C TYR A 142 -7.00 -4.06 20.11
N ILE A 143 -6.97 -2.75 20.36
CA ILE A 143 -7.60 -1.77 19.46
C ILE A 143 -6.95 -1.85 18.08
N GLY A 144 -5.62 -1.93 18.02
CA GLY A 144 -4.88 -2.06 16.77
C GLY A 144 -5.24 -3.34 16.01
N LEU A 145 -5.38 -4.48 16.69
CA LEU A 145 -5.82 -5.73 16.05
C LEU A 145 -7.25 -5.65 15.52
N VAL A 146 -8.19 -5.04 16.26
CA VAL A 146 -9.56 -4.84 15.78
C VAL A 146 -9.57 -3.97 14.54
N LEU A 147 -8.82 -2.86 14.56
CA LEU A 147 -8.67 -1.98 13.39
C LEU A 147 -8.04 -2.72 12.21
N TRP A 148 -7.03 -3.55 12.45
CA TRP A 148 -6.40 -4.38 11.43
C TRP A 148 -7.42 -5.32 10.77
N VAL A 149 -8.20 -6.07 11.57
CA VAL A 149 -9.21 -7.01 11.05
C VAL A 149 -10.29 -6.28 10.25
N LEU A 150 -10.82 -5.17 10.78
CA LEU A 150 -11.85 -4.38 10.09
C LEU A 150 -11.33 -3.75 8.80
N GLY A 151 -10.10 -3.24 8.82
CA GLY A 151 -9.42 -2.70 7.65
C GLY A 151 -9.18 -3.77 6.58
N PHE A 152 -8.62 -4.92 6.96
CA PHE A 152 -8.33 -6.01 6.04
C PHE A 152 -9.60 -6.60 5.41
N ALA A 153 -10.63 -6.86 6.23
CA ALA A 153 -11.93 -7.31 5.74
C ALA A 153 -12.57 -6.27 4.81
N GLY A 154 -12.52 -4.99 5.21
CA GLY A 154 -13.00 -3.87 4.40
C GLY A 154 -12.28 -3.78 3.06
N ASN A 155 -10.96 -3.92 3.03
CA ASN A 155 -10.16 -3.90 1.81
C ASN A 155 -10.60 -5.01 0.85
N ILE A 156 -10.69 -6.26 1.33
CA ILE A 156 -11.11 -7.42 0.53
C ILE A 156 -12.53 -7.24 -0.01
N ILE A 157 -13.48 -6.80 0.83
CA ILE A 157 -14.87 -6.63 0.44
C ILE A 157 -14.99 -5.62 -0.69
N HIS A 158 -14.30 -4.49 -0.59
CA HIS A 158 -14.37 -3.45 -1.61
C HIS A 158 -13.64 -3.84 -2.90
N ASP A 159 -12.50 -4.54 -2.81
CA ASP A 159 -11.84 -5.13 -3.96
C ASP A 159 -12.75 -6.15 -4.68
N GLU A 160 -13.51 -6.94 -3.93
CA GLU A 160 -14.44 -7.91 -4.51
C GLU A 160 -15.57 -7.26 -5.32
N ILE A 161 -16.02 -6.06 -4.93
CA ILE A 161 -16.97 -5.27 -5.72
C ILE A 161 -16.35 -4.90 -7.09
N LEU A 162 -15.08 -4.45 -7.11
CA LEU A 162 -14.38 -4.15 -8.36
C LEU A 162 -14.14 -5.39 -9.21
N LEU A 163 -13.79 -6.52 -8.59
CA LEU A 163 -13.60 -7.80 -9.28
C LEU A 163 -14.90 -8.29 -9.92
N ASN A 164 -16.03 -8.14 -9.23
CA ASN A 164 -17.35 -8.47 -9.77
C ASN A 164 -17.69 -7.65 -11.02
N ILE A 165 -17.36 -6.36 -11.03
CA ILE A 165 -17.53 -5.49 -12.20
C ILE A 165 -16.68 -6.00 -13.37
N ARG A 166 -15.40 -6.32 -13.14
CA ARG A 166 -14.50 -6.87 -14.16
C ARG A 166 -14.98 -8.22 -14.70
N ARG A 167 -15.48 -9.11 -13.83
CA ARG A 167 -16.05 -10.41 -14.25
C ARG A 167 -17.29 -10.24 -15.12
N LYS A 168 -18.21 -9.35 -14.73
CA LYS A 168 -19.40 -9.03 -15.53
C LYS A 168 -19.02 -8.47 -16.90
N ALA A 169 -18.06 -7.54 -16.95
CA ALA A 169 -17.56 -6.99 -18.20
C ALA A 169 -17.00 -8.08 -19.14
N LYS A 170 -16.14 -8.96 -18.62
CA LYS A 170 -15.57 -10.07 -19.38
C LYS A 170 -16.65 -11.03 -19.89
N SER A 171 -17.59 -11.45 -19.03
CA SER A 171 -18.69 -12.36 -19.45
C SER A 171 -19.56 -11.77 -20.56
N LYS A 172 -19.83 -10.46 -20.53
CA LYS A 172 -20.56 -9.77 -21.60
C LYS A 172 -19.76 -9.73 -22.91
N ALA A 173 -18.45 -9.53 -22.83
CA ALA A 173 -17.57 -9.54 -24.00
C ALA A 173 -17.53 -10.94 -24.64
N ASP A 174 -17.32 -11.98 -23.84
CA ASP A 174 -17.27 -13.37 -24.29
C ASP A 174 -18.59 -13.81 -24.95
N GLY A 175 -19.74 -13.42 -24.38
CA GLY A 175 -21.06 -13.69 -24.94
C GLY A 175 -21.32 -13.00 -26.29
N LYS A 176 -20.80 -11.78 -26.49
CA LYS A 176 -20.88 -11.07 -27.79
C LYS A 176 -20.04 -11.77 -28.86
N ILE A 177 -18.84 -12.23 -28.51
CA ILE A 177 -17.96 -12.97 -29.43
C ILE A 177 -18.63 -14.28 -29.86
N SER A 178 -19.23 -15.01 -28.91
CA SER A 178 -19.94 -16.26 -29.21
C SER A 178 -21.15 -16.05 -30.12
N LYS A 179 -21.92 -14.96 -29.96
CA LYS A 179 -23.04 -14.64 -30.85
C LYS A 179 -22.58 -14.28 -32.26
N ASN A 180 -21.56 -13.43 -32.38
CA ASN A 180 -21.05 -13.01 -33.70
C ASN A 180 -20.42 -14.15 -34.50
N ARG A 181 -19.78 -15.13 -33.84
CA ARG A 181 -19.29 -16.36 -34.49
C ARG A 181 -20.41 -17.22 -35.10
N ASN A 182 -21.61 -17.14 -34.54
CA ASN A 182 -22.75 -17.91 -35.03
C ASN A 182 -23.53 -17.18 -36.16
N THR A 183 -23.15 -15.95 -36.53
CA THR A 183 -23.90 -15.10 -37.47
C THR A 183 -23.11 -14.52 -38.64
N ALA A 184 -21.81 -14.80 -38.81
CA ALA A 184 -21.04 -14.23 -39.91
C ALA A 184 -20.02 -15.20 -40.54
N ASP A 185 -20.15 -15.37 -41.86
CA ASP A 185 -19.08 -15.74 -42.78
C ASP A 185 -17.81 -14.90 -42.53
N GLY A 186 -16.66 -15.54 -42.72
CA GLY A 186 -15.36 -15.09 -42.23
C GLY A 186 -14.96 -13.64 -42.54
N LYS A 187 -14.84 -12.83 -41.50
CA LYS A 187 -13.66 -12.01 -41.17
C LYS A 187 -13.89 -11.32 -39.83
N MET A 188 -13.26 -11.83 -38.78
CA MET A 188 -13.23 -11.15 -37.48
C MET A 188 -11.97 -10.32 -37.43
N ASP A 189 -12.10 -8.99 -37.51
CA ASP A 189 -10.99 -8.07 -37.23
C ASP A 189 -10.51 -8.26 -35.79
N PRO A 190 -9.28 -8.75 -35.54
CA PRO A 190 -8.80 -9.07 -34.19
C PRO A 190 -8.61 -7.83 -33.30
N ALA A 191 -8.67 -6.62 -33.87
CA ALA A 191 -8.25 -5.38 -33.23
C ALA A 191 -9.31 -4.69 -32.34
N LYS A 192 -10.56 -5.18 -32.27
CA LYS A 192 -11.68 -4.44 -31.62
C LYS A 192 -12.16 -4.97 -30.26
N SER A 193 -11.43 -5.88 -29.60
CA SER A 193 -11.93 -6.59 -28.40
C SER A 193 -11.36 -6.17 -27.03
N THR A 194 -10.48 -5.15 -26.95
CA THR A 194 -9.77 -4.83 -25.70
C THR A 194 -9.99 -3.41 -25.19
N SER A 195 -11.19 -2.83 -25.35
CA SER A 195 -11.50 -1.63 -24.58
C SER A 195 -11.72 -2.04 -23.11
N GLU A 196 -10.82 -1.60 -22.23
CA GLU A 196 -10.98 -1.77 -20.79
C GLU A 196 -12.33 -1.15 -20.37
N HIS A 197 -13.29 -1.99 -19.99
CA HIS A 197 -14.60 -1.53 -19.59
C HIS A 197 -14.55 -0.98 -18.17
N TYR A 198 -14.49 0.35 -18.06
CA TYR A 198 -14.62 1.06 -16.79
C TYR A 198 -16.10 1.23 -16.46
N ALA A 199 -16.51 0.76 -15.28
CA ALA A 199 -17.82 1.04 -14.72
C ALA A 199 -17.68 1.63 -13.32
N ILE A 200 -18.60 2.53 -12.96
CA ILE A 200 -18.60 3.19 -11.65
C ILE A 200 -19.01 2.15 -10.59
N PRO A 201 -18.19 1.94 -9.54
CA PRO A 201 -18.54 1.03 -8.47
C PRO A 201 -19.60 1.66 -7.55
N TYR A 202 -20.52 0.82 -7.07
CA TYR A 202 -21.57 1.16 -6.12
C TYR A 202 -21.63 0.10 -5.02
N GLY A 203 -22.12 0.49 -3.83
CA GLY A 203 -22.27 -0.37 -2.66
C GLY A 203 -21.30 -0.03 -1.52
N LEU A 204 -21.76 -0.20 -0.28
CA LEU A 204 -20.98 0.04 0.94
C LEU A 204 -20.28 1.42 0.93
N LEU A 205 -18.98 1.48 1.22
CA LEU A 205 -18.24 2.73 1.31
C LEU A 205 -18.04 3.42 -0.05
N TYR A 206 -18.28 2.73 -1.18
CA TYR A 206 -18.32 3.41 -2.49
C TYR A 206 -19.42 4.47 -2.56
N LYS A 207 -20.41 4.48 -1.64
CA LYS A 207 -21.37 5.57 -1.52
C LYS A 207 -20.71 6.89 -1.06
N TYR A 208 -19.63 6.82 -0.28
CA TYR A 208 -19.02 7.96 0.40
C TYR A 208 -17.65 8.33 -0.16
N VAL A 209 -16.84 7.33 -0.50
CA VAL A 209 -15.47 7.50 -0.95
C VAL A 209 -15.19 6.72 -2.23
N SER A 210 -14.30 7.22 -3.06
CA SER A 210 -14.02 6.59 -4.37
C SER A 210 -13.03 5.43 -4.30
N TYR A 211 -12.16 5.44 -3.30
CA TYR A 211 -11.18 4.38 -3.05
C TYR A 211 -11.35 3.79 -1.64
N PRO A 212 -12.51 3.18 -1.35
CA PRO A 212 -12.76 2.60 -0.04
C PRO A 212 -11.83 1.44 0.29
N ASN A 213 -11.36 0.70 -0.73
CA ASN A 213 -10.37 -0.35 -0.55
C ASN A 213 -9.03 0.22 -0.02
N TYR A 214 -8.54 1.33 -0.58
CA TYR A 214 -7.35 2.02 -0.05
C TYR A 214 -7.60 2.65 1.31
N PHE A 215 -8.76 3.25 1.54
CA PHE A 215 -9.12 3.76 2.87
C PHE A 215 -9.10 2.64 3.94
N CYS A 216 -9.67 1.48 3.63
CA CYS A 216 -9.65 0.33 4.51
C CYS A 216 -8.23 -0.23 4.71
N GLU A 217 -7.38 -0.21 3.67
CA GLU A 217 -5.95 -0.56 3.76
C GLU A 217 -5.20 0.40 4.68
N TRP A 218 -5.53 1.70 4.67
CA TRP A 218 -4.97 2.66 5.63
C TRP A 218 -5.40 2.36 7.07
N ILE A 219 -6.67 2.03 7.29
CA ILE A 219 -7.16 1.60 8.62
C ILE A 219 -6.45 0.33 9.07
N GLU A 220 -6.25 -0.61 8.15
CA GLU A 220 -5.54 -1.86 8.40
C GLU A 220 -4.13 -1.59 8.94
N TRP A 221 -3.34 -0.83 8.19
CA TRP A 221 -1.95 -0.54 8.54
C TRP A 221 -1.81 0.43 9.72
N ALA A 222 -2.78 1.32 9.93
CA ALA A 222 -2.85 2.13 11.14
C ALA A 222 -3.11 1.26 12.38
N GLY A 223 -4.01 0.28 12.27
CA GLY A 223 -4.24 -0.73 13.29
C GLY A 223 -2.99 -1.57 13.57
N PHE A 224 -2.31 -2.02 12.51
CA PHE A 224 -1.05 -2.74 12.63
C PHE A 224 0.01 -1.94 13.38
N ALA A 225 0.23 -0.68 12.99
CA ALA A 225 1.23 0.18 13.58
C ALA A 225 0.96 0.50 15.06
N LEU A 226 -0.31 0.75 15.39
CA LEU A 226 -0.79 0.97 16.76
C LEU A 226 -0.58 -0.26 17.64
N ALA A 227 -0.79 -1.46 17.09
CA ALA A 227 -0.56 -2.69 17.83
C ALA A 227 0.93 -3.02 18.00
N ALA A 228 1.73 -2.78 16.97
CA ALA A 228 3.13 -3.19 16.91
C ALA A 228 4.10 -2.26 17.64
N SER A 229 3.76 -0.98 17.82
CA SER A 229 4.72 0.01 18.32
C SER A 229 4.08 1.25 18.94
N ALA A 230 4.84 1.97 19.77
CA ALA A 230 4.40 3.23 20.35
C ALA A 230 4.09 4.27 19.25
N THR A 231 3.04 5.07 19.45
CA THR A 231 2.66 6.15 18.54
C THR A 231 3.67 7.28 18.61
N VAL A 232 4.21 7.67 17.45
CA VAL A 232 5.16 8.80 17.32
C VAL A 232 4.62 9.89 16.39
N THR A 233 3.62 9.54 15.60
CA THR A 233 3.02 10.41 14.58
C THR A 233 1.96 11.32 15.20
N ASN A 234 2.38 12.45 15.78
CA ASN A 234 1.48 13.60 15.91
C ASN A 234 1.62 14.52 14.68
N ALA A 235 0.63 15.40 14.47
CA ALA A 235 0.60 16.27 13.28
C ALA A 235 1.87 17.13 13.16
N GLU A 236 2.43 17.56 14.29
CA GLU A 236 3.66 18.35 14.33
C GLU A 236 4.90 17.56 13.91
N PHE A 237 4.99 16.29 14.29
CA PHE A 237 6.06 15.40 13.87
C PHE A 237 6.02 15.15 12.37
N ILE A 238 4.83 14.89 11.80
CA ILE A 238 4.67 14.74 10.34
C ILE A 238 5.02 16.04 9.61
N ARG A 239 4.56 17.18 10.11
CA ARG A 239 4.88 18.50 9.54
C ARG A 239 6.38 18.78 9.55
N THR A 240 7.05 18.38 10.64
CA THR A 240 8.50 18.53 10.77
C THR A 240 9.22 17.60 9.78
N LEU A 241 8.83 16.32 9.70
CA LEU A 241 9.41 15.35 8.76
C LEU A 241 9.34 15.81 7.30
N SER A 242 8.25 16.48 6.93
CA SER A 242 8.01 16.94 5.56
C SER A 242 8.55 18.35 5.27
N SER A 243 9.17 19.03 6.25
CA SER A 243 9.70 20.38 6.06
C SER A 243 11.06 20.36 5.34
N PRO A 244 11.32 21.24 4.36
CA PRO A 244 12.59 21.25 3.62
C PRO A 244 13.85 21.37 4.51
N PRO A 245 13.87 22.20 5.58
CA PRO A 245 15.01 22.26 6.49
C PRO A 245 15.25 20.95 7.24
N ALA A 246 14.18 20.26 7.66
CA ALA A 246 14.30 18.98 8.35
C ALA A 246 14.76 17.87 7.41
N ILE A 247 14.23 17.79 6.18
CA ILE A 247 14.69 16.82 5.17
C ILE A 247 16.21 17.00 4.92
N SER A 248 16.64 18.24 4.74
CA SER A 248 18.06 18.63 4.62
C SER A 248 18.89 18.17 5.82
N ALA A 249 18.40 18.39 7.05
CA ALA A 249 19.08 17.94 8.26
C ALA A 249 19.13 16.41 8.37
N PHE A 250 18.04 15.71 8.06
CA PHE A 250 17.95 14.25 8.11
C PHE A 250 18.86 13.57 7.07
N ILE A 251 18.98 14.13 5.87
CA ILE A 251 19.92 13.64 4.85
C ILE A 251 21.35 13.65 5.40
N ARG A 252 21.77 14.73 6.07
CA ARG A 252 23.12 14.87 6.64
C ARG A 252 23.34 14.09 7.93
N ALA A 253 22.30 13.88 8.73
CA ALA A 253 22.42 13.18 10.02
C ALA A 253 22.84 11.70 9.83
N PRO A 254 23.67 11.13 10.73
CA PRO A 254 23.95 9.70 10.72
C PRO A 254 22.66 8.87 10.82
N SER A 255 22.61 7.73 10.12
CA SER A 255 21.42 6.86 10.09
C SER A 255 20.99 6.39 11.49
N SER A 256 21.94 6.19 12.40
CA SER A 256 21.70 5.79 13.79
C SER A 256 20.92 6.84 14.60
N SER A 257 20.98 8.12 14.22
CA SER A 257 20.31 9.23 14.90
C SER A 257 19.02 9.65 14.20
N PHE A 258 18.70 9.07 13.05
CA PHE A 258 17.50 9.40 12.30
C PHE A 258 16.25 8.93 13.04
N ALA A 259 15.40 9.86 13.48
CA ALA A 259 14.08 9.63 14.05
C ALA A 259 13.97 8.30 14.85
N PRO A 260 14.71 8.11 15.96
CA PRO A 260 14.91 6.81 16.60
C PRO A 260 13.61 6.16 17.09
N SER A 261 12.58 6.96 17.34
CA SER A 261 11.25 6.52 17.73
C SER A 261 10.37 6.09 16.55
N LEU A 262 10.69 6.52 15.32
CA LEU A 262 9.91 6.19 14.13
C LEU A 262 10.21 4.75 13.66
N THR A 263 9.27 3.84 13.94
CA THR A 263 9.39 2.41 13.66
C THR A 263 8.87 2.05 12.25
N PRO A 264 9.30 0.92 11.66
CA PRO A 264 8.83 0.48 10.34
C PRO A 264 7.32 0.40 10.15
N PRO A 265 6.49 -0.05 11.13
CA PRO A 265 5.03 0.00 11.00
C PRO A 265 4.49 1.40 10.69
N TRP A 266 4.98 2.43 11.37
CA TRP A 266 4.58 3.82 11.12
C TRP A 266 5.16 4.36 9.82
N ILE A 267 6.40 4.02 9.47
CA ILE A 267 7.00 4.42 8.18
C ILE A 267 6.18 3.86 7.02
N PHE A 268 5.80 2.59 7.10
CA PHE A 268 4.98 1.95 6.08
C PHE A 268 3.62 2.65 5.93
N LEU A 269 2.90 2.91 7.04
CA LEU A 269 1.65 3.65 7.01
C LEU A 269 1.81 5.04 6.37
N LEU A 270 2.85 5.78 6.72
CA LEU A 270 3.11 7.11 6.15
C LEU A 270 3.33 7.04 4.62
N ASN A 271 3.99 5.99 4.15
CA ASN A 271 4.23 5.76 2.73
C ASN A 271 2.91 5.47 1.97
N GLU A 272 1.98 4.75 2.60
CA GLU A 272 0.65 4.45 2.04
C GLU A 272 -0.26 5.69 1.97
N LEU A 273 -0.18 6.59 2.96
CA LEU A 273 -0.98 7.82 3.01
C LEU A 273 -0.57 8.85 1.96
N HIS A 274 0.67 8.82 1.49
CA HIS A 274 1.22 9.84 0.60
C HIS A 274 0.79 9.68 -0.87
N GLN A 275 0.06 8.61 -1.20
CA GLN A 275 -0.45 8.34 -2.54
C GLN A 275 -1.87 8.91 -2.70
N TRP A 276 -2.12 9.69 -3.77
CA TRP A 276 -3.39 9.91 -4.52
C TRP A 276 -3.77 11.39 -4.78
N TYR A 277 -3.53 11.96 -5.99
CA TYR A 277 -4.18 11.87 -7.32
C TYR A 277 -5.49 12.70 -7.45
N LYS A 278 -5.56 13.56 -8.47
CA LYS A 278 -6.77 14.15 -9.05
C LYS A 278 -6.52 14.07 -10.56
N GLN A 279 -7.46 13.52 -11.35
CA GLN A 279 -7.69 13.84 -12.80
C GLN A 279 -8.36 12.72 -13.66
N ARG A 280 -8.80 11.57 -13.14
CA ARG A 280 -9.19 10.46 -14.05
C ARG A 280 -10.66 10.41 -14.54
N PHE A 281 -11.63 11.15 -13.95
CA PHE A 281 -13.06 10.82 -14.18
C PHE A 281 -13.99 11.92 -14.73
N GLY A 282 -13.52 13.12 -15.04
CA GLY A 282 -14.32 14.15 -15.73
C GLY A 282 -15.72 14.38 -15.11
N GLU A 283 -16.70 14.71 -15.95
CA GLU A 283 -18.08 15.08 -15.52
C GLU A 283 -18.96 13.90 -15.09
N SER A 284 -18.61 12.67 -15.47
CA SER A 284 -19.34 11.44 -15.12
C SER A 284 -19.15 11.01 -13.65
N TYR A 285 -18.31 11.72 -12.91
CA TYR A 285 -17.93 11.40 -11.54
C TYR A 285 -18.94 11.96 -10.53
N PRO A 286 -19.42 11.17 -9.55
CA PRO A 286 -20.36 11.65 -8.54
C PRO A 286 -19.78 12.81 -7.72
N LYS A 287 -20.41 13.99 -7.80
CA LYS A 287 -19.94 15.23 -7.19
C LYS A 287 -19.85 15.17 -5.66
N ASP A 288 -20.62 14.28 -5.02
CA ASP A 288 -20.68 14.15 -3.56
C ASP A 288 -19.66 13.14 -2.98
N ARG A 289 -18.92 12.38 -3.82
CA ARG A 289 -17.94 11.40 -3.34
C ARG A 289 -16.64 12.07 -2.92
N LYS A 290 -16.21 11.78 -1.69
CA LYS A 290 -14.91 12.21 -1.18
C LYS A 290 -13.82 11.27 -1.68
N VAL A 291 -12.59 11.76 -1.73
CA VAL A 291 -11.49 11.04 -2.40
C VAL A 291 -11.03 9.84 -1.57
N VAL A 292 -10.65 10.03 -0.30
CA VAL A 292 -10.33 8.92 0.62
C VAL A 292 -10.76 9.18 2.07
N VAL A 293 -10.59 10.40 2.61
CA VAL A 293 -11.01 10.72 4.00
C VAL A 293 -12.37 11.45 4.01
N PRO A 294 -13.39 10.95 4.72
CA PRO A 294 -14.71 11.58 4.77
C PRO A 294 -14.78 12.96 5.42
N LEU A 295 -13.72 13.46 6.08
CA LEU A 295 -13.79 14.61 6.98
C LEU A 295 -13.07 15.89 6.50
N TYR A 296 -12.20 15.84 5.49
CA TYR A 296 -11.31 16.98 5.21
C TYR A 296 -11.85 18.06 4.25
N TYR A 297 -12.98 17.83 3.58
CA TYR A 297 -13.45 18.75 2.53
C TYR A 297 -14.21 19.99 3.06
N LYS A 298 -14.40 20.14 4.38
CA LYS A 298 -15.22 21.24 4.92
C LYS A 298 -14.42 22.49 5.33
N LEU A 299 -13.08 22.46 5.32
CA LEU A 299 -12.26 23.62 5.70
C LEU A 299 -11.88 24.54 4.53
N GLU A 300 -11.73 24.03 3.30
CA GLU A 300 -11.34 24.85 2.14
C GLU A 300 -12.47 25.76 1.61
N ARG A 301 -13.74 25.45 1.90
CA ARG A 301 -14.87 26.33 1.55
C ARG A 301 -14.99 27.59 2.42
N SER A 302 -14.13 27.74 3.43
CA SER A 302 -14.14 28.89 4.36
C SER A 302 -13.28 30.06 3.87
N PHE A 303 -12.45 29.86 2.85
CA PHE A 303 -11.58 30.90 2.27
C PHE A 303 -11.90 31.04 0.78
N GLY A 304 -12.95 31.81 0.49
CA GLY A 304 -13.39 32.12 -0.86
C GLY A 304 -12.35 32.93 -1.63
N LEU A 305 -11.65 32.28 -2.55
CA LEU A 305 -10.97 32.93 -3.65
C LEU A 305 -11.57 32.37 -4.94
N GLU A 306 -12.54 33.12 -5.47
CA GLU A 306 -12.93 33.07 -6.87
C GLU A 306 -11.74 33.59 -7.68
N LEU A 307 -11.20 32.76 -8.57
CA LEU A 307 -10.40 33.24 -9.67
C LEU A 307 -11.31 33.24 -10.89
N GLU A 308 -11.80 34.44 -11.24
CA GLU A 308 -12.42 34.74 -12.51
C GLU A 308 -11.44 34.43 -13.66
N GLU A 309 -11.97 33.81 -14.72
CA GLU A 309 -11.30 33.65 -16.00
C GLU A 309 -11.21 35.00 -16.72
N SER A 310 -9.99 35.45 -17.02
CA SER A 310 -9.64 36.21 -18.23
C SER A 310 -8.15 36.08 -18.54
#